data_AF-M2RLL3-F1
#
_entry.id   AF-M2RLL3-F1
#
_cell.length_a   1.000
_cell.length_b   1.000
_cell.length_c   1.000
_cell.angle_alpha   90.00
_cell.angle_beta   90.00
_cell.angle_gamma   90.00
#
_symmetry.space_group_name_H-M   'P 1'
#
loop_
_entity.id
_entity.type
_entity.pdbx_description
1 polymer ?
#
loop_
_entity_poly.entity_id
_entity_poly.type
_entity_poly.pdbx_seq_one_letter_code
_entity_poly.pdbx_strand_id
1 'polypeptide(L)'
;GFSIARIKLFFLFRHKRVLYPCALVHWYEVYGDAPDKHTGTWIVKPQFSDRRHRSPNLAVIRLDTILRAAHLMPCFGRSVMESWIRPHHTLDRFKAFYLNKYADHHAFEIIS
;
A
#
# COMPACT_ATOMS: atom_id res chain seq x y z
N GLY A 1 2.57 -14.06 7.31
CA GLY A 1 3.34 -13.03 6.57
C GLY A 1 2.65 -11.69 6.71
N PHE A 2 3.38 -10.58 6.53
CA PHE A 2 2.79 -9.23 6.52
C PHE A 2 2.24 -8.88 5.14
N SER A 3 1.23 -8.02 5.09
CA SER A 3 0.63 -7.52 3.84
C SER A 3 0.68 -6.00 3.83
N ILE A 4 0.90 -5.43 2.64
CA ILE A 4 0.91 -3.98 2.44
C ILE A 4 -0.49 -3.56 1.99
N ALA A 5 -0.99 -2.47 2.56
CA ALA A 5 -2.26 -1.89 2.15
C ALA A 5 -2.26 -0.37 2.27
N ARG A 6 -3.05 0.30 1.44
CA ARG A 6 -3.36 1.73 1.57
C ARG A 6 -4.68 1.90 2.31
N ILE A 7 -4.65 2.63 3.41
CA ILE A 7 -5.87 3.03 4.10
C ILE A 7 -6.63 4.05 3.26
N LYS A 8 -7.91 3.80 3.04
CA LYS A 8 -8.84 4.68 2.32
C LYS A 8 -9.78 5.43 3.25
N LEU A 9 -10.13 4.84 4.39
CA LEU A 9 -11.03 5.43 5.39
C LEU A 9 -10.77 4.81 6.77
N PHE A 10 -10.74 5.66 7.80
CA PHE A 10 -10.88 5.24 9.20
C PHE A 10 -12.32 5.44 9.63
N PHE A 11 -12.90 4.45 10.31
CA PHE A 11 -14.28 4.55 10.78
C PHE A 11 -14.54 3.67 12.01
N LEU A 12 -15.67 3.93 12.66
CA LEU A 12 -16.18 3.17 13.79
C LEU A 12 -17.57 2.65 13.43
N PHE A 13 -17.89 1.42 13.81
CA PHE A 13 -19.26 0.93 13.76
C PHE A 13 -19.61 0.16 15.03
N ARG A 14 -20.91 0.10 15.36
CA ARG A 14 -21.40 -0.58 16.54
C ARG A 14 -22.13 -1.87 16.15
N HIS A 15 -21.73 -2.99 16.74
CA HIS A 15 -22.43 -4.27 16.57
C HIS A 15 -22.56 -4.94 17.94
N LYS A 16 -23.78 -5.41 18.28
CA LYS A 16 -24.08 -6.03 19.59
C LYS A 16 -23.54 -5.22 20.80
N ARG A 17 -23.73 -3.90 20.78
CA ARG A 17 -23.26 -2.93 21.80
C ARG A 17 -21.73 -2.79 21.93
N VAL A 18 -20.95 -3.45 21.08
CA VAL A 18 -19.49 -3.28 21.00
C VAL A 18 -19.16 -2.29 19.88
N LEU A 19 -18.23 -1.38 20.15
CA LEU A 19 -17.70 -0.43 19.18
C LEU A 19 -16.44 -1.02 18.53
N TYR A 20 -16.38 -1.02 17.20
CA TYR A 20 -15.27 -1.59 16.43
C TYR A 20 -14.55 -0.49 15.65
N PRO A 21 -13.31 -0.11 16.06
CA PRO A 21 -12.43 0.72 15.27
C PRO A 21 -11.90 -0.06 14.06
N CYS A 22 -12.15 0.47 12.87
CA CYS A 22 -11.82 -0.19 11.62
C CYS A 22 -11.19 0.76 10.59
N ALA A 23 -10.51 0.15 9.62
CA ALA A 23 -10.04 0.82 8.42
C ALA A 23 -10.55 0.08 7.18
N LEU A 24 -10.99 0.84 6.18
CA LEU A 24 -11.14 0.35 4.80
C LEU A 24 -9.78 0.45 4.13
N VAL A 25 -9.28 -0.67 3.61
CA VAL A 25 -7.96 -0.74 2.98
C VAL A 25 -8.04 -1.24 1.54
N HIS A 26 -7.11 -0.79 0.70
CA HIS A 26 -6.84 -1.33 -0.62
C HIS A 26 -5.53 -2.10 -0.57
N TRP A 27 -5.58 -3.41 -0.84
CA TRP A 27 -4.43 -4.30 -0.77
C TRP A 27 -3.41 -4.05 -1.88
N TYR A 28 -2.15 -4.32 -1.56
CA TYR A 28 -1.03 -4.35 -2.49
C TYR A 28 -0.45 -5.77 -2.53
N GLU A 29 0.07 -6.15 -3.69
CA GLU A 29 0.81 -7.39 -3.89
C GLU A 29 2.28 -7.10 -4.20
N VAL A 30 3.17 -7.97 -3.74
CA VAL A 30 4.59 -7.91 -4.09
C VAL A 30 4.74 -8.30 -5.56
N TYR A 31 5.55 -7.53 -6.29
CA TYR A 31 5.84 -7.77 -7.69
C TYR A 31 7.19 -8.49 -7.84
N GLY A 32 7.14 -9.72 -8.36
CA GLY A 32 8.32 -10.57 -8.54
C GLY A 32 8.72 -11.30 -7.26
N ASP A 33 9.70 -12.19 -7.39
CA ASP A 33 10.12 -13.09 -6.30
C ASP A 33 11.35 -12.58 -5.52
N ALA A 34 11.90 -11.43 -5.92
CA ALA A 34 13.08 -10.83 -5.31
C ALA A 34 13.02 -9.29 -5.35
N PRO A 35 13.79 -8.59 -4.49
CA PRO A 35 13.96 -7.14 -4.59
C PRO A 35 14.49 -6.70 -5.96
N ASP A 36 14.18 -5.45 -6.34
CA ASP A 36 14.72 -4.86 -7.56
C ASP A 36 16.26 -4.86 -7.54
N LYS A 37 16.88 -5.29 -8.64
CA LYS A 37 18.33 -5.49 -8.72
C LYS A 37 19.14 -4.20 -8.62
N HIS A 38 18.55 -3.06 -8.97
CA HIS A 38 19.24 -1.77 -8.98
C HIS A 38 19.07 -1.04 -7.65
N THR A 39 17.88 -1.08 -7.05
CA THR A 39 17.59 -0.35 -5.81
C THR A 39 17.68 -1.21 -4.56
N GLY A 40 17.64 -2.54 -4.68
CA GLY A 40 17.60 -3.47 -3.55
C GLY A 40 16.34 -3.34 -2.69
N THR A 41 15.24 -2.83 -3.27
CA THR A 41 13.95 -2.64 -2.58
C THR A 41 12.86 -3.48 -3.24
N TRP A 42 11.92 -3.98 -2.43
CA TRP A 42 10.73 -4.63 -2.94
C TRP A 42 9.84 -3.67 -3.72
N ILE A 43 9.27 -4.15 -4.83
CA ILE A 43 8.26 -3.42 -5.61
C ILE A 43 6.89 -4.00 -5.24
N VAL A 44 5.92 -3.14 -5.00
CA VAL A 44 4.52 -3.52 -4.76
C VAL A 44 3.59 -2.87 -5.76
N LYS A 45 2.46 -3.52 -6.05
CA LYS A 45 1.41 -3.01 -6.95
C LYS A 45 0.05 -3.05 -6.26
N PRO A 46 -0.84 -2.08 -6.52
CA PRO A 46 -2.21 -2.16 -6.03
C PRO A 46 -2.90 -3.40 -6.60
N GLN A 47 -3.54 -4.18 -5.75
CA GLN A 47 -4.22 -5.42 -6.14
C GLN A 47 -5.64 -5.13 -6.62
N PHE A 48 -6.08 -5.85 -7.64
CA PHE A 48 -7.42 -5.74 -8.21
C PHE A 48 -8.07 -7.13 -8.25
N SER A 49 -9.35 -7.22 -7.90
CA SER A 49 -10.05 -8.51 -7.73
C SER A 49 -10.41 -9.20 -9.05
N ASP A 50 -10.54 -8.43 -10.14
CA ASP A 50 -10.90 -8.91 -11.46
C ASP A 50 -10.06 -8.22 -12.55
N ARG A 51 -9.54 -9.02 -13.48
CA ARG A 51 -8.79 -8.55 -14.66
C ARG A 51 -9.64 -7.73 -15.62
N ARG A 52 -10.95 -7.94 -15.68
CA ARG A 52 -11.85 -7.22 -16.62
C ARG A 52 -12.27 -5.85 -16.09
N HIS A 53 -12.77 -5.79 -14.85
CA HIS A 53 -13.30 -4.54 -14.31
C HIS A 53 -12.31 -3.72 -13.49
N ARG A 54 -11.12 -4.29 -13.16
CA ARG A 54 -10.08 -3.64 -12.35
C ARG A 54 -10.66 -3.04 -11.06
N SER A 55 -11.59 -3.76 -10.43
CA SER A 55 -12.14 -3.37 -9.14
C SER A 55 -11.05 -3.46 -8.08
N PRO A 56 -10.81 -2.42 -7.27
CA PRO A 56 -9.78 -2.45 -6.24
C PRO A 56 -10.08 -3.57 -5.25
N ASN A 57 -9.06 -4.34 -4.85
CA ASN A 57 -9.22 -5.34 -3.80
C ASN A 57 -9.31 -4.63 -2.45
N LEU A 58 -10.55 -4.39 -2.01
CA LEU A 58 -10.86 -3.68 -0.77
C LEU A 58 -11.24 -4.64 0.34
N ALA A 59 -10.84 -4.32 1.58
CA ALA A 59 -11.28 -5.03 2.77
C ALA A 59 -11.46 -4.08 3.96
N VAL A 60 -12.28 -4.50 4.92
CA VAL A 60 -12.37 -3.86 6.24
C VAL A 60 -11.51 -4.66 7.21
N ILE A 61 -10.57 -3.97 7.88
CA ILE A 61 -9.72 -4.55 8.93
C ILE A 61 -9.94 -3.82 10.25
N ARG A 62 -9.65 -4.48 11.37
CA ARG A 62 -9.61 -3.82 12.69
C ARG A 62 -8.33 -2.99 12.81
N LEU A 63 -8.37 -1.88 13.54
CA LEU A 63 -7.18 -1.02 13.67
C LEU A 63 -6.01 -1.69 14.41
N ASP A 64 -6.31 -2.60 15.34
CA ASP A 64 -5.31 -3.34 16.10
C ASP A 64 -4.50 -4.35 15.25
N THR A 65 -4.89 -4.60 14.00
CA THR A 65 -4.12 -5.41 13.05
C THR A 65 -3.12 -4.59 12.23
N ILE A 66 -3.13 -3.26 12.36
CA ILE A 66 -2.18 -2.38 11.66
C ILE A 66 -0.89 -2.34 12.46
N LEU A 67 0.16 -2.94 11.89
CA LEU A 67 1.46 -2.96 12.54
C LEU A 67 2.14 -1.58 12.53
N ARG A 68 2.26 -0.97 11.35
CA ARG A 68 2.97 0.30 11.16
C ARG A 68 2.65 0.97 9.82
N ALA A 69 3.02 2.23 9.69
CA ALA A 69 3.05 2.93 8.42
C ALA A 69 4.23 2.45 7.56
N ALA A 70 4.02 2.41 6.24
CA ALA A 70 5.05 2.10 5.26
C ALA A 70 5.12 3.20 4.22
N HIS A 71 6.32 3.58 3.81
CA HIS A 71 6.52 4.60 2.79
C HIS A 71 6.63 3.96 1.40
N LEU A 72 5.71 4.33 0.51
CA LEU A 72 5.66 3.87 -0.88
C LEU A 72 6.12 4.98 -1.83
N MET A 73 7.20 4.73 -2.56
CA MET A 73 7.75 5.67 -3.54
C MET A 73 7.35 5.24 -4.95
N PRO A 74 6.81 6.12 -5.80
CA PRO A 74 6.33 5.73 -7.13
C PRO A 74 7.47 5.24 -8.04
N CYS A 75 7.22 4.17 -8.79
CA CYS A 75 8.08 3.78 -9.90
C CYS A 75 7.74 4.67 -11.12
N PHE A 76 8.57 5.67 -11.42
CA PHE A 76 8.32 6.64 -12.50
C PHE A 76 8.41 6.05 -13.92
N GLY A 77 9.15 4.95 -14.09
CA GLY A 77 9.38 4.37 -15.42
C GLY A 77 10.11 5.32 -16.36
N ARG A 78 9.79 5.24 -17.67
CA ARG A 78 10.39 6.08 -18.71
C ARG A 78 9.53 7.29 -19.11
N SER A 79 8.33 7.40 -18.56
CA SER A 79 7.40 8.48 -18.90
C SER A 79 7.79 9.79 -18.19
N VAL A 80 7.75 10.89 -18.93
CA VAL A 80 7.86 12.24 -18.37
C VAL A 80 6.68 12.46 -17.43
N MET A 81 6.97 12.91 -16.21
CA MET A 81 5.95 13.24 -15.23
C MET A 81 5.19 14.49 -15.67
N GLU A 82 3.86 14.38 -15.73
CA GLU A 82 3.03 15.52 -16.07
C GLU A 82 3.10 16.58 -14.96
N SER A 83 3.28 17.86 -15.34
CA SER A 83 3.56 18.96 -14.42
C SER A 83 2.46 19.25 -13.39
N TRP A 84 1.26 18.72 -13.61
CA TRP A 84 0.09 18.91 -12.74
C TRP A 84 -0.11 17.77 -11.72
N ILE A 85 0.73 16.73 -11.73
CA ILE A 85 0.67 15.67 -10.71
C ILE A 85 1.13 16.23 -9.36
N ARG A 86 0.16 16.41 -8.47
CA ARG A 86 0.38 16.81 -7.07
C ARG A 86 0.79 15.61 -6.20
N PRO A 87 1.52 15.83 -5.09
CA PRO A 87 1.97 14.75 -4.22
C PRO A 87 0.85 13.79 -3.74
N HIS A 88 -0.35 14.30 -3.45
CA HIS A 88 -1.47 13.48 -3.00
C HIS A 88 -2.07 12.57 -4.10
N HIS A 89 -1.77 12.81 -5.37
CA HIS A 89 -2.19 11.95 -6.48
C HIS A 89 -1.29 10.72 -6.67
N THR A 90 -0.13 10.69 -6.01
CA THR A 90 0.91 9.67 -6.23
C THR A 90 0.36 8.24 -6.10
N LEU A 91 -0.33 7.95 -5.00
CA LEU A 91 -0.86 6.61 -4.74
C LEU A 91 -2.06 6.23 -5.61
N ASP A 92 -2.61 7.15 -6.40
CA ASP A 92 -3.73 6.91 -7.32
C ASP A 92 -3.27 6.85 -8.79
N ARG A 93 -2.13 7.47 -9.13
CA ARG A 93 -1.65 7.59 -10.51
C ARG A 93 -0.62 6.54 -10.91
N PHE A 94 0.26 6.16 -9.99
CA PHE A 94 1.32 5.21 -10.28
C PHE A 94 0.83 3.77 -10.11
N LYS A 95 1.34 2.87 -10.96
CA LYS A 95 0.93 1.46 -11.01
C LYS A 95 1.79 0.55 -10.13
N ALA A 96 2.95 1.04 -9.69
CA ALA A 96 3.93 0.29 -8.92
C ALA A 96 4.69 1.24 -8.00
N PHE A 97 5.14 0.73 -6.87
CA PHE A 97 5.82 1.50 -5.84
C PHE A 97 6.97 0.71 -5.24
N TYR A 98 8.08 1.37 -5.01
CA TYR A 98 9.16 0.86 -4.18
C TYR A 98 8.76 0.98 -2.71
N LEU A 99 8.89 -0.12 -1.98
CA LEU A 99 8.74 -0.15 -0.54
C LEU A 99 10.03 0.35 0.10
N ASN A 100 9.98 1.54 0.70
CA ASN A 100 11.16 2.15 1.28
C ASN A 100 11.50 1.50 2.62
N LYS A 101 12.51 0.63 2.61
CA LYS A 101 13.04 -0.04 3.81
C LYS A 101 13.79 0.89 4.77
N TYR A 102 14.13 2.11 4.34
CA TYR A 102 14.93 3.09 5.09
C TYR A 102 14.10 4.24 5.67
N ALA A 103 12.82 4.35 5.30
CA ALA A 103 11.98 5.48 5.72
C ALA A 103 11.69 5.50 7.22
N ASP A 104 11.92 4.38 7.89
CA ASP A 104 11.66 4.24 9.30
C ASP A 104 12.85 3.50 9.92
N HIS A 105 13.69 4.26 10.63
CA HIS A 105 14.88 3.77 11.31
C HIS A 105 14.54 2.71 12.39
N HIS A 106 13.28 2.67 12.85
CA HIS A 106 12.76 1.64 13.75
C HIS A 106 12.06 0.49 13.00
N ALA A 107 12.18 0.38 11.67
CA ALA A 107 11.49 -0.60 10.83
C ALA A 107 12.32 -1.69 10.18
N PHE A 108 13.62 -1.75 10.48
CA PHE A 108 14.55 -2.59 9.75
C PHE A 108 14.39 -4.11 9.93
N GLU A 109 13.58 -4.60 10.86
CA GLU A 109 13.56 -6.03 11.20
C GLU A 109 12.52 -6.91 10.49
N ILE A 110 11.61 -6.37 9.66
CA ILE A 110 10.41 -7.15 9.27
C ILE A 110 10.34 -7.49 7.77
N ILE A 111 11.15 -6.85 6.92
CA ILE A 111 11.12 -7.04 5.45
C ILE A 111 12.52 -7.36 4.88
N SER A 112 13.49 -7.62 5.76
CA SER A 112 14.83 -8.11 5.40
C SER A 112 14.81 -9.59 5.03
#